data_AF-A0A537MEG6-F1
#
_entry.id   AF-A0A537MEG6-F1
#
_cell.length_a   1.000
_cell.length_b   1.000
_cell.length_c   1.000
_cell.angle_alpha   90.00
_cell.angle_beta   90.00
_cell.angle_gamma   90.00
#
_symmetry.space_group_name_H-M   'P 1'
#
loop_
_entity.id
_entity.type
_entity.pdbx_description
1 polymer ?
#
loop_
_entity_poly.entity_id
_entity_poly.type
_entity_poly.pdbx_seq_one_letter_code
_entity_poly.pdbx_strand_id
1 'polypeptide(L)'
;MRGSAAAAGVVSAAILFAPGCGESPQKGQGADDPVRRASFRSLAAKEFLLGCPGGGERPETQRQLERLAELNRFADEKGALQSLQLAANDWAGVGRHDARAPCAPGEAAYRAALADFSDRLDELAAGIGSYRP
;
A
#
# COMPACT_ATOMS: atom_id res chain seq x y z
N MET A 1 -30.86 -59.60 -18.05
CA MET A 1 -31.23 -58.63 -19.09
C MET A 1 -31.03 -57.23 -18.53
N ARG A 2 -30.25 -56.39 -19.24
CA ARG A 2 -30.21 -54.90 -19.27
C ARG A 2 -30.13 -54.18 -17.91
N GLY A 3 -29.06 -53.50 -17.49
CA GLY A 3 -28.13 -52.69 -18.26
C GLY A 3 -28.76 -51.33 -18.58
N SER A 4 -28.61 -50.35 -17.68
CA SER A 4 -28.82 -48.93 -17.96
C SER A 4 -27.69 -48.12 -17.31
N ALA A 5 -26.84 -47.60 -18.19
CA ALA A 5 -25.83 -46.59 -17.93
C ALA A 5 -26.43 -45.17 -18.00
N ALA A 6 -25.56 -44.19 -17.74
CA ALA A 6 -25.65 -42.73 -17.99
C ALA A 6 -25.94 -41.89 -16.73
N ALA A 7 -25.20 -40.83 -16.42
CA ALA A 7 -24.05 -40.22 -17.07
C ALA A 7 -23.22 -39.49 -16.01
N ALA A 8 -21.89 -39.67 -16.08
CA ALA A 8 -20.94 -38.82 -15.42
C ALA A 8 -21.04 -37.42 -16.02
N GLY A 9 -21.52 -36.46 -15.24
CA GLY A 9 -21.43 -35.03 -15.56
C GLY A 9 -19.98 -34.59 -15.37
N VAL A 10 -19.15 -34.78 -16.39
CA VAL A 10 -17.81 -34.19 -16.44
C VAL A 10 -18.03 -32.70 -16.68
N VAL A 11 -18.00 -31.91 -15.61
CA VAL A 11 -17.96 -30.45 -15.72
C VAL A 11 -16.59 -30.11 -16.29
N SER A 12 -16.54 -29.94 -17.61
CA SER A 12 -15.40 -29.36 -18.31
C SER A 12 -15.15 -27.97 -17.75
N ALA A 13 -14.19 -27.86 -16.83
CA ALA A 13 -13.53 -26.59 -16.55
C ALA A 13 -12.75 -26.23 -17.82
N ALA A 14 -13.37 -25.44 -18.68
CA ALA A 14 -12.67 -24.72 -19.72
C ALA A 14 -11.66 -23.81 -19.02
N ILE A 15 -10.41 -24.27 -18.93
CA ILE A 15 -9.28 -23.43 -18.55
C ILE A 15 -9.14 -22.44 -19.70
N LEU A 16 -9.78 -21.29 -19.54
CA LEU A 16 -9.46 -20.09 -20.28
C LEU A 16 -8.01 -19.74 -19.92
N PHE A 17 -7.09 -20.12 -20.81
CA PHE A 17 -5.75 -19.58 -20.86
C PHE A 17 -5.86 -18.07 -21.14
N ALA A 18 -6.11 -17.29 -20.08
CA ALA A 18 -5.76 -15.89 -20.05
C ALA A 18 -4.23 -15.82 -19.92
N PRO A 19 -3.49 -15.29 -20.91
CA PRO A 19 -2.08 -15.01 -20.71
C PRO A 19 -1.98 -13.85 -19.71
N GLY A 20 -1.66 -14.16 -18.45
CA GLY A 20 -1.40 -13.12 -17.44
C GLY A 20 -1.72 -13.47 -15.99
N CYS A 21 -2.42 -14.57 -15.70
CA CYS A 21 -2.69 -14.98 -14.32
C CYS A 21 -1.72 -16.08 -13.90
N GLY A 22 -0.42 -15.78 -13.82
CA GLY A 22 0.60 -16.80 -13.65
C GLY A 22 1.87 -16.31 -13.00
N GLU A 23 1.79 -15.34 -12.09
CA GLU A 23 2.87 -15.15 -11.13
C GLU A 23 2.29 -15.50 -9.75
N SER A 24 2.69 -16.66 -9.23
CA SER A 24 2.47 -16.98 -7.82
C SER A 24 3.05 -15.82 -7.02
N PRO A 25 2.32 -15.25 -6.03
CA PRO A 25 2.86 -14.18 -5.20
C PRO A 25 4.23 -14.62 -4.68
N GLN A 26 5.28 -13.84 -4.95
CA GLN A 26 6.60 -14.13 -4.43
C GLN A 26 6.50 -14.22 -2.91
N LYS A 27 7.27 -15.13 -2.32
CA LYS A 27 7.21 -15.46 -0.91
C LYS A 27 7.54 -14.20 -0.09
N GLY A 28 6.53 -13.60 0.55
CA GLY A 28 6.65 -12.30 1.24
C GLY A 28 5.63 -11.24 0.80
N GLN A 29 4.89 -11.48 -0.29
CA GLN A 29 3.96 -10.52 -0.92
C GLN A 29 2.48 -10.69 -0.50
N GLY A 30 2.22 -11.41 0.59
CA GLY A 30 0.87 -11.55 1.14
C GLY A 30 0.35 -10.26 1.78
N ALA A 31 -0.89 -10.27 2.27
CA ALA A 31 -1.47 -9.15 3.05
C ALA A 31 -0.62 -8.76 4.29
N ASP A 32 0.28 -9.64 4.72
CA ASP A 32 1.17 -9.44 5.85
C ASP A 32 2.51 -8.72 5.53
N ASP A 33 2.77 -8.39 4.26
CA ASP A 33 3.98 -7.66 3.83
C ASP A 33 4.18 -6.36 4.65
N PRO A 34 5.26 -6.27 5.45
CA PRO A 34 5.49 -5.12 6.32
C PRO A 34 5.77 -3.84 5.54
N VAL A 35 6.43 -3.91 4.39
CA VAL A 35 6.72 -2.73 3.57
C VAL A 35 5.44 -2.22 2.91
N ARG A 36 4.63 -3.12 2.35
CA ARG A 36 3.33 -2.75 1.76
C ARG A 36 2.43 -2.06 2.79
N ARG A 37 2.30 -2.65 3.98
CA ARG A 37 1.47 -2.11 5.06
C ARG A 37 1.98 -0.75 5.57
N ALA A 38 3.29 -0.61 5.79
CA ALA A 38 3.87 0.64 6.24
C ALA A 38 3.76 1.74 5.17
N SER A 39 4.02 1.39 3.90
CA SER A 39 3.86 2.30 2.77
C SER A 39 2.43 2.82 2.64
N PHE A 40 1.43 1.93 2.72
CA PHE A 40 0.01 2.30 2.72
C PHE A 40 -0.31 3.33 3.81
N ARG A 41 0.16 3.08 5.05
CA ARG A 41 -0.07 4.00 6.18
C ARG A 41 0.62 5.34 5.97
N SER A 42 1.84 5.34 5.42
CA SER A 42 2.55 6.59 5.12
C SER A 42 1.84 7.41 4.05
N LEU A 43 1.25 6.78 3.02
CA LEU A 43 0.46 7.46 2.00
C LEU A 43 -0.80 8.09 2.58
N ALA A 44 -1.52 7.36 3.44
CA ALA A 44 -2.69 7.86 4.15
C ALA A 44 -2.35 9.08 5.03
N ALA A 45 -1.28 8.99 5.82
CA ALA A 45 -0.84 10.07 6.70
C ALA A 45 -0.34 11.30 5.91
N LYS A 46 0.39 11.06 4.80
CA LYS A 46 0.79 12.12 3.86
C LYS A 46 -0.41 12.88 3.33
N GLU A 47 -1.41 12.18 2.82
CA GLU A 47 -2.59 12.82 2.21
C GLU A 47 -3.39 13.61 3.25
N PHE A 48 -3.54 13.08 4.46
CA PHE A 48 -4.16 13.81 5.57
C PHE A 48 -3.38 15.08 5.94
N LEU A 49 -2.05 15.00 6.05
CA LEU A 49 -1.18 16.15 6.32
C LEU A 49 -1.28 17.22 5.24
N LEU A 50 -1.30 16.81 3.97
CA LEU A 50 -1.46 17.73 2.83
C LEU A 50 -2.85 18.38 2.78
N GLY A 51 -3.86 17.70 3.33
CA GLY A 51 -5.20 18.25 3.53
C GLY A 51 -5.32 19.24 4.70
N CYS A 52 -4.33 19.35 5.58
CA CYS A 52 -4.31 20.37 6.62
C CYS A 52 -4.16 21.78 6.03
N PRO A 53 -4.77 22.82 6.64
CA PRO A 53 -4.63 24.20 6.17
C PRO A 53 -3.16 24.65 6.04
N GLY A 54 -2.73 24.98 4.81
CA GLY A 54 -1.35 25.34 4.49
C GLY A 54 -0.34 24.18 4.62
N GLY A 55 -0.80 22.94 4.82
CA GLY A 55 0.05 21.78 5.08
C GLY A 55 1.06 21.53 3.97
N GLY A 56 0.65 21.67 2.71
CA GLY A 56 1.52 21.47 1.54
C GLY A 56 2.61 22.53 1.35
N GLU A 57 2.47 23.73 1.91
CA GLU A 57 3.43 24.84 1.67
C GLU A 57 4.49 24.95 2.77
N ARG A 58 4.30 24.22 3.88
CA ARG A 58 5.17 24.32 5.06
C ARG A 58 6.51 23.60 4.84
N PRO A 59 7.65 24.22 5.19
CA PRO A 59 8.97 23.61 5.03
C PRO A 59 9.14 22.27 5.76
N GLU A 60 8.50 22.10 6.92
CA GLU A 60 8.50 20.84 7.67
C GLU A 60 7.86 19.71 6.88
N THR A 61 6.73 19.98 6.22
CA THR A 61 6.05 19.00 5.36
C THR A 61 6.95 18.62 4.19
N GLN A 62 7.57 19.60 3.54
CA GLN A 62 8.47 19.36 2.41
C GLN A 62 9.63 18.44 2.78
N ARG A 63 10.25 18.64 3.96
CA ARG A 63 11.30 17.73 4.46
C ARG A 63 10.81 16.30 4.66
N GLN A 64 9.57 16.09 5.13
CA GLN A 64 9.03 14.74 5.26
C GLN A 64 8.68 14.12 3.90
N LEU A 65 8.28 14.92 2.91
CA LEU A 65 8.07 14.43 1.53
C LEU A 65 9.39 14.00 0.87
N GLU A 66 10.46 14.78 1.07
CA GLU A 66 11.81 14.42 0.63
C GLU A 66 12.27 13.10 1.28
N ARG A 67 12.06 12.97 2.60
CA ARG A 67 12.34 11.73 3.33
C ARG A 67 11.55 10.53 2.79
N LEU A 68 10.26 10.70 2.46
CA LEU A 68 9.48 9.64 1.82
C LEU A 68 10.07 9.25 0.46
N ALA A 69 10.51 10.22 -0.35
CA ALA A 69 11.14 9.95 -1.64
C ALA A 69 12.47 9.18 -1.48
N GLU A 70 13.25 9.49 -0.45
CA GLU A 70 14.45 8.73 -0.08
C GLU A 70 14.12 7.29 0.32
N LEU A 71 13.12 7.10 1.18
CA LEU A 71 12.69 5.77 1.60
C LEU A 71 12.17 4.93 0.43
N ASN A 72 11.47 5.54 -0.52
CA ASN A 72 11.03 4.85 -1.73
C ASN A 72 12.21 4.36 -2.59
N ARG A 73 13.26 5.17 -2.74
CA ARG A 73 14.49 4.74 -3.43
C ARG A 73 15.18 3.60 -2.68
N PHE A 74 15.30 3.72 -1.35
CA PHE A 74 15.91 2.68 -0.53
C PHE A 74 15.14 1.35 -0.58
N ALA A 75 13.81 1.42 -0.60
CA ALA A 75 12.95 0.25 -0.79
C ALA A 75 13.15 -0.41 -2.17
N ASP A 76 13.28 0.37 -3.23
CA ASP A 76 13.58 -0.13 -4.57
C ASP A 76 14.93 -0.86 -4.61
N GLU A 77 15.98 -0.25 -4.04
CA GLU A 77 17.30 -0.88 -3.88
C GLU A 77 17.25 -2.20 -3.09
N LYS A 78 16.29 -2.34 -2.18
CA LYS A 78 16.03 -3.56 -1.39
C LYS A 78 15.16 -4.59 -2.11
N GLY A 79 14.69 -4.30 -3.32
CA GLY A 79 13.79 -5.19 -4.08
C GLY A 79 12.33 -5.14 -3.61
N ALA A 80 11.93 -4.09 -2.89
CA ALA A 80 10.58 -3.91 -2.37
C ALA A 80 9.71 -2.99 -3.25
N LEU A 81 10.13 -2.69 -4.48
CA LEU A 81 9.39 -1.82 -5.40
C LEU A 81 7.95 -2.30 -5.63
N GLN A 82 7.75 -3.60 -5.79
CA GLN A 82 6.43 -4.17 -6.00
C GLN A 82 5.52 -3.96 -4.77
N SER A 83 6.05 -4.08 -3.56
CA SER A 83 5.34 -3.77 -2.31
C SER A 83 4.89 -2.31 -2.25
N LEU A 84 5.72 -1.38 -2.71
CA LEU A 84 5.36 0.04 -2.81
C LEU A 84 4.24 0.28 -3.83
N GLN A 85 4.32 -0.35 -5.00
CA GLN A 85 3.30 -0.22 -6.05
C GLN A 85 1.95 -0.78 -5.58
N LEU A 86 1.95 -1.94 -4.93
CA LEU A 86 0.75 -2.52 -4.36
C LEU A 86 0.14 -1.64 -3.27
N ALA A 87 0.96 -1.08 -2.38
CA ALA A 87 0.50 -0.15 -1.35
C ALA A 87 -0.13 1.12 -1.96
N ALA A 88 0.47 1.66 -3.01
CA ALA A 88 -0.07 2.81 -3.73
C ALA A 88 -1.42 2.48 -4.39
N ASN A 89 -1.56 1.28 -4.97
CA ASN A 89 -2.83 0.82 -5.54
C ASN A 89 -3.90 0.60 -4.47
N ASP A 90 -3.54 -0.01 -3.34
CA ASP A 90 -4.43 -0.20 -2.19
C ASP A 90 -4.94 1.15 -1.68
N TRP A 91 -4.02 2.11 -1.49
CA TRP A 91 -4.39 3.45 -1.05
C TRP A 91 -5.24 4.17 -2.10
N ALA A 92 -4.90 4.11 -3.39
CA ALA A 92 -5.76 4.68 -4.44
C ALA A 92 -7.16 4.05 -4.46
N GLY A 93 -7.27 2.75 -4.15
CA GLY A 93 -8.52 2.03 -4.01
C GLY A 93 -9.39 2.55 -2.88
N VAL A 94 -8.79 2.76 -1.71
CA VAL A 94 -9.50 3.22 -0.49
C VAL A 94 -9.70 4.72 -0.49
N GLY A 95 -8.67 5.51 -0.83
CA GLY A 95 -8.63 6.97 -0.76
C GLY A 95 -9.73 7.66 -1.57
N ARG A 96 -10.14 7.08 -2.71
CA ARG A 96 -11.29 7.56 -3.49
C ARG A 96 -12.62 7.53 -2.73
N HIS A 97 -12.71 6.70 -1.70
CA HIS A 97 -13.89 6.50 -0.87
C HIS A 97 -13.62 6.85 0.60
N ASP A 98 -12.43 7.36 0.92
CA ASP A 98 -12.06 7.68 2.30
C ASP A 98 -12.82 8.95 2.74
N ALA A 99 -13.84 8.74 3.56
CA ALA A 99 -14.64 9.80 4.16
C ALA A 99 -14.03 10.33 5.46
N ARG A 100 -12.70 10.29 5.59
CA ARG A 100 -12.00 10.82 6.77
C ARG A 100 -12.40 12.26 7.04
N ALA A 101 -12.55 12.58 8.32
CA ALA A 101 -12.74 13.95 8.76
C ALA A 101 -11.56 14.80 8.27
N PRO A 102 -11.81 15.99 7.72
CA PRO A 102 -10.73 16.88 7.33
C PRO A 102 -9.89 17.26 8.55
N CYS A 103 -8.62 17.58 8.31
CA CYS A 103 -7.73 18.07 9.34
C CYS A 103 -8.30 19.35 9.96
N ALA A 104 -8.40 19.38 11.29
CA ALA A 104 -8.88 20.54 12.02
C ALA A 104 -7.96 21.76 11.77
N PRO A 105 -8.49 22.99 11.80
CA PRO A 105 -7.67 24.18 11.67
C PRO A 105 -6.76 24.38 12.89
N GLY A 106 -5.62 25.04 12.67
CA GLY A 106 -4.71 25.48 13.72
C GLY A 106 -3.41 24.68 13.82
N GLU A 107 -2.43 25.29 14.50
CA GLU A 107 -1.06 24.75 14.56
C GLU A 107 -0.99 23.39 15.27
N ALA A 108 -1.76 23.19 16.34
CA ALA A 108 -1.74 21.92 17.08
C ALA A 108 -2.18 20.72 16.22
N ALA A 109 -3.24 20.89 15.42
CA ALA A 109 -3.73 19.84 14.52
C ALA A 109 -2.71 19.54 13.42
N TYR A 110 -2.11 20.57 12.82
CA TYR A 110 -1.02 20.40 11.85
C TYR A 110 0.17 19.66 12.46
N ARG A 111 0.63 20.04 13.65
CA ARG A 111 1.78 19.40 14.31
C ARG A 111 1.49 17.94 14.65
N ALA A 112 0.26 17.61 15.03
CA ALA A 112 -0.16 16.22 15.25
C ALA A 112 -0.15 15.41 13.95
N ALA A 113 -0.68 15.96 12.85
CA ALA A 113 -0.63 15.32 11.53
C ALA A 113 0.80 15.11 11.02
N LEU A 114 1.68 16.10 11.24
CA LEU A 114 3.09 16.03 10.88
C LEU A 114 3.82 14.95 11.69
N ALA A 115 3.55 14.86 12.99
CA ALA A 115 4.11 13.82 13.86
C ALA A 115 3.67 12.43 13.41
N ASP A 116 2.36 12.21 13.18
CA ASP A 116 1.88 10.91 12.69
C ASP A 116 2.52 10.55 11.34
N PHE A 117 2.63 11.48 10.39
CA PHE A 117 3.32 11.20 9.13
C PHE A 117 4.78 10.80 9.37
N SER A 118 5.50 11.51 10.26
CA SER A 118 6.88 11.17 10.61
C SER A 118 7.00 9.76 11.22
N ASP A 119 6.10 9.40 12.13
CA ASP A 119 6.04 8.07 12.74
C ASP A 119 5.76 6.98 11.67
N ARG A 120 4.93 7.25 10.66
CA ARG A 120 4.71 6.31 9.55
C ARG A 120 5.93 6.16 8.65
N LEU A 121 6.76 7.20 8.52
CA LEU A 121 8.04 7.08 7.82
C LEU A 121 9.06 6.28 8.63
N ASP A 122 9.04 6.35 9.95
CA ASP A 122 9.86 5.49 10.82
C ASP A 122 9.43 4.01 10.69
N GLU A 123 8.13 3.74 10.72
CA GLU A 123 7.58 2.39 10.47
C GLU A 123 7.99 1.86 9.09
N LEU A 124 7.93 2.71 8.06
CA LEU A 124 8.35 2.35 6.70
C LEU A 124 9.85 2.04 6.64
N ALA A 125 10.69 2.89 7.23
CA ALA A 125 12.13 2.67 7.30
C ALA A 125 12.48 1.33 7.99
N ALA A 126 11.81 1.04 9.12
CA ALA A 126 11.98 -0.24 9.81
C ALA A 126 11.53 -1.43 8.96
N GLY A 127 10.37 -1.30 8.30
CA GLY A 127 9.85 -2.31 7.36
C GLY A 127 10.85 -2.62 6.25
N ILE A 128 11.37 -1.59 5.58
CA ILE A 128 12.37 -1.73 4.51
C ILE A 128 13.67 -2.32 5.04
N GLY A 129 14.15 -1.86 6.20
CA GLY A 129 15.38 -2.38 6.83
C GLY A 129 15.32 -3.88 7.15
N SER A 130 14.12 -4.39 7.44
CA SER A 130 13.86 -5.81 7.70
C SER A 130 13.53 -6.63 6.44
N TYR A 131 13.30 -5.97 5.31
CA TYR A 131 12.84 -6.62 4.08
C TYR A 131 13.92 -7.54 3.50
N ARG A 132 13.49 -8.75 3.12
CA ARG A 132 14.31 -9.75 2.44
C ARG A 132 13.54 -10.20 1.19
N PRO A 133 14.09 -9.99 -0.01
CA PRO A 133 13.45 -10.41 -1.26
C PRO A 133 13.39 -11.95 -1.40
#